data_AF-A0AAI8VGV7-F1
#
_entry.id   AF-A0AAI8VGV7-F1
#
_cell.length_a   1.000
_cell.length_b   1.000
_cell.length_c   1.000
_cell.angle_alpha   90.00
_cell.angle_beta   90.00
_cell.angle_gamma   90.00
#
_symmetry.space_group_name_H-M   'P 1'
#
loop_
_entity.id
_entity.type
_entity.pdbx_description
1 polymer ?
#
loop_
_entity_poly.entity_id
_entity_poly.type
_entity_poly.pdbx_seq_one_letter_code
_entity_poly.pdbx_strand_id
1 'polypeptide(L)'
;MLYLKLIVITGLATLAASHSLSPRSGDPSNSAGKGYSSQSICTTYANLSTYAAAKLAWDSTGAGQWLSSELAAGGELGWLGTAERKVFPEYGPSNLDGCLIAGGDCTPDPNCTLYMQRNQGPAFYVLSAVQGLNGKMTYIRDSFQDGSIIAGINVAAIAQSFKTDLTGDQNTLKYVGAAFSTLGGALTAAQVNPEARGAMGILGGLFSAAGVPNQSYAPSGTAMTNWLSAAFQATAQKVDDILTTALGGQGNTSTLPKIATTYNTNVANFFAEGVWLVDDVNQVFRDAVANGKTLFNKKLVDFALDSLGARLIADTDILTAEDCTGTGHLWLDAKGTNYCFYLTRLVGKRNSVTDCSGELLDCEHADWIKEVGAAFYGKLTTQGLGLEVYYKALIDCSINGSPEINIDSLPTDGSTPRCFFNLPAKKIKWKDRLLGLLVSNSLTTEAW
;
A
#
# COMPACT_ATOMS: atom_id res chain seq x y z
N MET A 1 12.76 50.79 -20.68
CA MET A 1 12.22 51.38 -19.43
C MET A 1 13.03 50.83 -18.27
N LEU A 2 13.54 51.73 -17.43
CA LEU A 2 14.55 51.51 -16.39
C LEU A 2 14.04 50.73 -15.16
N TYR A 3 14.88 49.77 -14.73
CA TYR A 3 15.42 49.49 -13.38
C TYR A 3 14.89 50.21 -12.11
N LEU A 4 14.52 49.37 -11.12
CA LEU A 4 15.04 49.24 -9.73
C LEU A 4 14.66 50.24 -8.60
N LYS A 5 14.03 49.71 -7.53
CA LYS A 5 14.51 49.62 -6.10
C LYS A 5 13.31 49.34 -5.15
N LEU A 6 13.19 48.19 -4.48
CA LEU A 6 13.86 47.64 -3.27
C LEU A 6 13.23 48.09 -1.92
N ILE A 7 13.19 47.14 -0.96
CA ILE A 7 13.04 47.24 0.54
C ILE A 7 11.57 47.12 1.03
N VAL A 8 11.06 45.95 1.47
CA VAL A 8 11.29 45.15 2.72
C VAL A 8 11.19 45.98 4.01
N ILE A 9 10.24 45.69 4.90
CA ILE A 9 10.38 45.57 6.38
C ILE A 9 9.01 45.66 7.10
N THR A 10 8.82 44.68 7.99
CA THR A 10 7.98 44.59 9.21
C THR A 10 6.45 44.55 9.18
N GLY A 11 5.96 43.47 9.79
CA GLY A 11 4.61 43.32 10.35
C GLY A 11 4.46 42.03 11.16
N LEU A 12 5.45 41.72 12.01
CA LEU A 12 5.42 40.69 13.05
C LEU A 12 4.58 41.21 14.24
N ALA A 13 3.53 40.48 14.62
CA ALA A 13 2.90 40.56 15.95
C ALA A 13 2.16 39.23 16.19
N THR A 14 2.82 38.24 16.78
CA THR A 14 2.74 37.89 18.22
C THR A 14 1.43 37.26 18.65
N LEU A 15 1.44 35.94 18.77
CA LEU A 15 0.98 35.24 19.97
C LEU A 15 1.90 34.03 20.18
N ALA A 16 3.12 34.35 20.59
CA ALA A 16 3.93 33.44 21.37
C ALA A 16 3.38 33.48 22.81
N ALA A 17 2.76 32.38 23.21
CA ALA A 17 2.88 31.92 24.59
C ALA A 17 3.45 30.50 24.50
N SER A 18 4.75 30.44 24.24
CA SER A 18 5.56 29.30 24.66
C SER A 18 5.46 29.22 26.18
N HIS A 19 4.79 28.18 26.68
CA HIS A 19 5.15 27.61 27.96
C HIS A 19 5.88 26.30 27.67
N SER A 20 7.19 26.39 27.81
CA SER A 20 8.12 25.30 28.02
C SER A 20 7.61 24.39 29.13
N LEU A 21 7.12 23.20 28.79
CA LEU A 21 7.12 22.06 29.70
C LEU A 21 7.37 20.80 28.88
N SER A 22 8.62 20.38 28.88
CA SER A 22 8.91 18.95 28.96
C SER A 22 8.65 18.55 30.41
N PRO A 23 7.74 17.60 30.71
CA PRO A 23 7.79 16.86 31.95
C PRO A 23 8.27 15.45 31.64
N ARG A 24 9.56 15.26 31.92
CA ARG A 24 10.12 14.05 32.48
C ARG A 24 9.10 13.36 33.40
N SER A 25 8.81 12.09 33.11
CA SER A 25 8.26 11.05 34.00
C SER A 25 7.61 11.56 35.30
N GLY A 26 6.30 11.82 35.26
CA GLY A 26 5.47 12.12 36.42
C GLY A 26 4.42 11.04 36.65
N ASP A 27 4.35 10.59 37.90
CA ASP A 27 3.42 9.62 38.50
C ASP A 27 1.95 9.76 38.01
N PRO A 28 1.19 8.66 37.73
CA PRO A 28 -0.13 8.71 37.08
C PRO A 28 -1.26 9.32 37.93
N SER A 29 -0.97 9.71 39.18
CA SER A 29 -1.97 10.29 40.09
C SER A 29 -2.28 11.77 39.83
N ASN A 30 -1.51 12.45 38.97
CA ASN A 30 -1.62 13.92 38.78
C ASN A 30 -1.97 14.41 37.37
N SER A 31 -2.34 13.52 36.44
CA SER A 31 -2.86 13.93 35.11
C SER A 31 -4.30 14.47 35.16
N ALA A 32 -4.96 14.43 36.32
CA ALA A 32 -6.28 15.04 36.55
C ALA A 32 -6.26 16.60 36.59
N GLY A 33 -5.17 17.23 36.11
CA GLY A 33 -4.85 18.64 36.35
C GLY A 33 -5.09 19.62 35.20
N LYS A 34 -5.82 19.26 34.14
CA LYS A 34 -6.45 20.27 33.26
C LYS A 34 -7.94 20.24 33.56
N GLY A 35 -8.44 21.29 34.21
CA GLY A 35 -9.78 21.43 34.82
C GLY A 35 -10.96 21.33 33.85
N TYR A 36 -11.10 20.21 33.16
CA TYR A 36 -12.26 19.84 32.40
C TYR A 36 -13.18 19.01 33.32
N SER A 37 -14.41 19.46 33.51
CA SER A 37 -15.47 18.63 34.09
C SER A 37 -15.61 17.31 33.30
N SER A 38 -16.04 16.25 33.96
CA SER A 38 -16.35 14.93 33.34
C SER A 38 -17.21 15.06 32.08
N GLN A 39 -18.17 15.99 32.11
CA GLN A 39 -19.06 16.28 30.99
C GLN A 39 -18.33 17.01 29.86
N SER A 40 -17.44 17.94 30.17
CA SER A 40 -16.65 18.65 29.17
C SER A 40 -15.67 17.74 28.42
N ILE A 41 -15.09 16.69 29.02
CA ILE A 41 -14.23 15.74 28.28
C ILE A 41 -15.07 14.95 27.26
N CYS A 42 -16.24 14.46 27.67
CA CYS A 42 -17.14 13.72 26.79
C CYS A 42 -17.71 14.58 25.65
N THR A 43 -17.95 15.87 25.87
CA THR A 43 -18.45 16.78 24.82
C THR A 43 -17.35 17.41 23.97
N THR A 44 -16.16 17.65 24.53
CA THR A 44 -15.03 18.30 23.81
C THR A 44 -14.44 17.38 22.74
N TYR A 45 -14.48 16.07 22.97
CA TYR A 45 -13.97 15.07 22.03
C TYR A 45 -15.09 14.25 21.38
N ALA A 46 -16.33 14.76 21.36
CA ALA A 46 -17.46 14.08 20.75
C ALA A 46 -17.36 13.98 19.22
N ASN A 47 -16.58 14.86 18.58
CA ASN A 47 -16.34 14.81 17.14
C ASN A 47 -15.01 14.08 16.87
N LEU A 48 -15.09 12.80 16.51
CA LEU A 48 -13.95 11.96 16.16
C LEU A 48 -13.85 11.74 14.64
N SER A 49 -14.47 12.60 13.84
CA SER A 49 -14.53 12.44 12.37
C SER A 49 -13.20 12.70 11.66
N THR A 50 -12.14 13.08 12.38
CA THR A 50 -10.82 13.35 11.81
C THR A 50 -9.70 12.80 12.70
N TYR A 51 -8.59 12.42 12.09
CA TYR A 51 -7.41 11.90 12.77
C TYR A 51 -6.89 12.87 13.82
N ALA A 52 -6.84 14.16 13.48
CA ALA A 52 -6.34 15.18 14.40
C ALA A 52 -7.20 15.26 15.66
N ALA A 53 -8.52 15.15 15.51
CA ALA A 53 -9.44 15.11 16.65
C ALA A 53 -9.31 13.79 17.44
N ALA A 54 -9.23 12.66 16.76
CA ALA A 54 -9.04 11.34 17.37
C ALA A 54 -7.73 11.23 18.16
N LYS A 55 -6.61 11.69 17.57
CA LYS A 55 -5.30 11.77 18.23
C LYS A 55 -5.32 12.72 19.40
N LEU A 56 -5.91 13.91 19.23
CA LEU A 56 -6.03 14.87 20.33
C LEU A 56 -6.81 14.28 21.50
N ALA A 57 -7.92 13.57 21.22
CA ALA A 57 -8.70 12.87 22.24
C ALA A 57 -7.88 11.77 22.91
N TRP A 58 -7.19 10.92 22.14
CA TRP A 58 -6.34 9.85 22.63
C TRP A 58 -5.23 10.36 23.56
N ASP A 59 -4.51 11.40 23.13
CA ASP A 59 -3.37 11.97 23.85
C ASP A 59 -3.85 12.75 25.09
N SER A 60 -4.93 13.53 24.97
CA SER A 60 -5.42 14.38 26.06
C SER A 60 -6.16 13.61 27.16
N THR A 61 -6.68 12.43 26.85
CA THR A 61 -7.41 11.59 27.81
C THR A 61 -6.49 10.57 28.48
N GLY A 62 -5.28 10.37 27.96
CA GLY A 62 -4.35 9.34 28.47
C GLY A 62 -4.75 7.91 28.10
N ALA A 63 -5.63 7.73 27.12
CA ALA A 63 -6.15 6.42 26.69
C ALA A 63 -5.06 5.38 26.43
N GLY A 64 -4.02 5.76 25.68
CA GLY A 64 -2.91 4.82 25.39
C GLY A 64 -2.03 4.48 26.60
N GLN A 65 -1.85 5.42 27.53
CA GLN A 65 -1.13 5.14 28.78
C GLN A 65 -1.94 4.19 29.66
N TRP A 66 -3.24 4.42 29.77
CA TRP A 66 -4.15 3.53 30.48
C TRP A 66 -4.07 2.11 29.90
N LEU A 67 -4.24 1.96 28.57
CA LEU A 67 -4.16 0.65 27.90
C LEU A 67 -2.80 -0.03 28.12
N SER A 68 -1.70 0.71 27.96
CA SER A 68 -0.36 0.16 28.22
C SER A 68 -0.20 -0.31 29.66
N SER A 69 -0.82 0.37 30.63
CA SER A 69 -0.75 -0.01 32.05
C SER A 69 -1.60 -1.25 32.35
N GLU A 70 -2.80 -1.35 31.78
CA GLU A 70 -3.66 -2.53 31.92
C GLU A 70 -2.96 -3.77 31.35
N LEU A 71 -2.39 -3.65 30.15
CA LEU A 71 -1.71 -4.77 29.49
C LEU A 71 -0.44 -5.18 30.23
N ALA A 72 0.29 -4.23 30.82
CA ALA A 72 1.47 -4.53 31.64
C ALA A 72 1.12 -5.26 32.95
N ALA A 73 -0.04 -4.95 33.53
CA ALA A 73 -0.49 -5.54 34.78
C ALA A 73 -1.20 -6.90 34.60
N GLY A 74 -2.06 -7.00 33.57
CA GLY A 74 -2.93 -8.16 33.33
C GLY A 74 -2.47 -9.10 32.21
N GLY A 75 -1.49 -8.69 31.41
CA GLY A 75 -1.08 -9.39 30.20
C GLY A 75 -1.93 -9.01 28.98
N GLU A 76 -1.47 -9.41 27.78
CA GLU A 76 -2.15 -9.13 26.51
C GLU A 76 -3.20 -10.19 26.13
N LEU A 77 -3.22 -11.37 26.77
CA LEU A 77 -4.25 -12.39 26.52
C LEU A 77 -5.48 -12.12 27.40
N GLY A 78 -6.68 -12.11 26.80
CA GLY A 78 -7.94 -11.85 27.49
C GLY A 78 -8.09 -10.42 28.05
N TRP A 79 -7.28 -9.47 27.55
CA TRP A 79 -7.24 -8.12 28.10
C TRP A 79 -8.55 -7.37 27.93
N LEU A 80 -9.25 -7.57 26.80
CA LEU A 80 -10.48 -6.83 26.49
C LEU A 80 -11.59 -7.10 27.50
N GLY A 81 -11.87 -8.37 27.78
CA GLY A 81 -12.86 -8.73 28.81
C GLY A 81 -12.43 -8.32 30.21
N THR A 82 -11.11 -8.31 30.49
CA THR A 82 -10.58 -7.83 31.78
C THR A 82 -10.75 -6.32 31.93
N ALA A 83 -10.49 -5.56 30.85
CA ALA A 83 -10.72 -4.13 30.78
C ALA A 83 -12.20 -3.78 30.98
N GLU A 84 -13.12 -4.49 30.31
CA GLU A 84 -14.56 -4.25 30.49
C GLU A 84 -15.00 -4.53 31.94
N ARG A 85 -14.62 -5.67 32.51
CA ARG A 85 -14.97 -6.01 33.91
C ARG A 85 -14.37 -5.05 34.94
N LYS A 86 -13.26 -4.38 34.62
CA LYS A 86 -12.68 -3.35 35.47
C LYS A 86 -13.54 -2.09 35.49
N VAL A 87 -14.15 -1.74 34.36
CA VAL A 87 -15.07 -0.59 34.27
C VAL A 87 -16.45 -0.94 34.82
N PHE A 88 -16.96 -2.12 34.45
CA PHE A 88 -18.29 -2.62 34.78
C PHE A 88 -18.21 -3.98 35.49
N PRO A 89 -17.77 -4.02 36.75
CA PRO A 89 -17.69 -5.26 37.51
C PRO A 89 -19.06 -5.95 37.67
N GLU A 90 -20.15 -5.19 37.54
CA GLU A 90 -21.52 -5.68 37.65
C GLU A 90 -22.07 -6.36 36.38
N TYR A 91 -21.42 -6.23 35.21
CA TYR A 91 -21.98 -6.72 33.93
C TYR A 91 -21.90 -8.25 33.74
N GLY A 92 -21.31 -9.01 34.66
CA GLY A 92 -21.23 -10.47 34.52
C GLY A 92 -20.24 -10.89 33.41
N PRO A 93 -20.59 -11.84 32.52
CA PRO A 93 -19.77 -12.15 31.33
C PRO A 93 -19.53 -10.92 30.46
N SER A 94 -18.38 -10.86 29.78
CA SER A 94 -18.02 -9.69 28.97
C SER A 94 -18.92 -9.59 27.74
N ASN A 95 -19.56 -8.43 27.54
CA ASN A 95 -20.33 -8.16 26.32
C ASN A 95 -19.41 -7.90 25.11
N LEU A 96 -18.10 -7.82 25.33
CA LEU A 96 -17.08 -7.61 24.30
C LEU A 96 -16.42 -8.91 23.83
N ASP A 97 -16.86 -10.08 24.30
CA ASP A 97 -16.35 -11.37 23.81
C ASP A 97 -16.59 -11.53 22.29
N GLY A 98 -17.67 -10.94 21.77
CA GLY A 98 -17.97 -10.90 20.34
C GLY A 98 -17.03 -10.00 19.52
N CYS A 99 -16.28 -9.08 20.16
CA CYS A 99 -15.34 -8.19 19.46
C CYS A 99 -14.14 -8.92 18.86
N LEU A 100 -13.79 -10.11 19.38
CA LEU A 100 -12.66 -10.91 18.91
C LEU A 100 -12.85 -11.40 17.46
N ILE A 101 -14.09 -11.45 16.98
CA ILE A 101 -14.44 -11.95 15.65
C ILE A 101 -14.96 -10.79 14.82
N ALA A 102 -14.50 -10.65 13.58
CA ALA A 102 -15.02 -9.61 12.70
C ALA A 102 -16.51 -9.88 12.40
N GLY A 103 -17.33 -8.84 12.46
CA GLY A 103 -18.79 -8.92 12.34
C GLY A 103 -19.49 -9.55 13.55
N GLY A 104 -18.77 -9.88 14.62
CA GLY A 104 -19.35 -10.29 15.88
C GLY A 104 -19.96 -9.11 16.65
N ASP A 105 -20.78 -9.41 17.65
CA ASP A 105 -21.40 -8.38 18.49
C ASP A 105 -20.33 -7.64 19.30
N CYS A 106 -19.98 -6.44 18.83
CA CYS A 106 -18.95 -5.60 19.44
C CYS A 106 -19.52 -4.21 19.75
N THR A 107 -20.19 -4.09 20.90
CA THR A 107 -20.84 -2.85 21.31
C THR A 107 -20.45 -2.50 22.75
N PRO A 108 -19.37 -1.73 22.96
CA PRO A 108 -19.08 -1.16 24.27
C PRO A 108 -20.18 -0.18 24.69
N ASP A 109 -20.27 0.09 25.99
CA ASP A 109 -21.25 1.03 26.51
C ASP A 109 -20.98 2.43 25.92
N PRO A 110 -21.96 3.04 25.22
CA PRO A 110 -21.73 4.30 24.52
C PRO A 110 -21.74 5.51 25.48
N ASN A 111 -22.07 5.32 26.76
CA ASN A 111 -22.25 6.42 27.70
C ASN A 111 -20.93 6.87 28.33
N CYS A 112 -20.20 7.77 27.65
CA CYS A 112 -18.98 8.37 28.17
C CYS A 112 -19.11 8.93 29.61
N THR A 113 -20.27 9.48 29.96
CA THR A 113 -20.50 10.03 31.32
C THR A 113 -20.41 8.95 32.38
N LEU A 114 -20.87 7.73 32.08
CA LEU A 114 -20.81 6.58 32.99
C LEU A 114 -19.37 6.16 33.28
N TYR A 115 -18.50 6.13 32.26
CA TYR A 115 -17.08 5.88 32.43
C TYR A 115 -16.41 6.95 33.30
N MET A 116 -16.76 8.22 33.11
CA MET A 116 -16.21 9.32 33.89
C MET A 116 -16.65 9.27 35.36
N GLN A 117 -17.92 8.95 35.63
CA GLN A 117 -18.44 8.76 36.99
C GLN A 117 -17.71 7.64 37.75
N ARG A 118 -17.22 6.64 37.01
CA ARG A 118 -16.46 5.50 37.53
C ARG A 118 -14.95 5.74 37.59
N ASN A 119 -14.49 6.96 37.28
CA ASN A 119 -13.07 7.30 37.16
C ASN A 119 -12.31 6.42 36.14
N GLN A 120 -12.99 5.99 35.07
CA GLN A 120 -12.47 5.18 33.96
C GLN A 120 -12.62 5.90 32.61
N GLY A 121 -12.58 7.23 32.60
CA GLY A 121 -12.68 8.05 31.39
C GLY A 121 -11.76 7.62 30.23
N PRO A 122 -10.47 7.29 30.47
CA PRO A 122 -9.58 6.81 29.41
C PRO A 122 -10.04 5.49 28.77
N ALA A 123 -10.70 4.61 29.54
CA ALA A 123 -11.21 3.33 29.06
C ALA A 123 -12.33 3.51 28.02
N PHE A 124 -13.13 4.58 28.10
CA PHE A 124 -14.15 4.89 27.10
C PHE A 124 -13.53 5.01 25.70
N TYR A 125 -12.44 5.76 25.57
CA TYR A 125 -11.76 5.96 24.29
C TYR A 125 -11.07 4.67 23.80
N VAL A 126 -10.53 3.86 24.71
CA VAL A 126 -9.95 2.57 24.33
C VAL A 126 -11.03 1.61 23.83
N LEU A 127 -12.14 1.48 24.53
CA LEU A 127 -13.21 0.56 24.12
C LEU A 127 -13.97 1.07 22.88
N SER A 128 -14.13 2.38 22.72
CA SER A 128 -14.64 2.97 21.46
C SER A 128 -13.69 2.68 20.29
N ALA A 129 -12.37 2.71 20.53
CA ALA A 129 -11.38 2.33 19.52
C ALA A 129 -11.47 0.84 19.16
N VAL A 130 -11.82 -0.03 20.12
CA VAL A 130 -12.08 -1.47 19.87
C VAL A 130 -13.29 -1.67 18.96
N GLN A 131 -14.40 -0.99 19.22
CA GLN A 131 -15.57 -1.01 18.33
C GLN A 131 -15.21 -0.51 16.93
N GLY A 132 -14.49 0.61 16.86
CA GLY A 132 -14.01 1.17 15.61
C GLY A 132 -13.10 0.20 14.84
N LEU A 133 -12.17 -0.47 15.51
CA LEU A 133 -11.32 -1.50 14.93
C LEU A 133 -12.15 -2.67 14.39
N ASN A 134 -13.06 -3.23 15.19
CA ASN A 134 -13.89 -4.37 14.78
C ASN A 134 -14.71 -4.01 13.53
N GLY A 135 -15.41 -2.87 13.53
CA GLY A 135 -16.19 -2.43 12.37
C GLY A 135 -15.35 -2.25 11.11
N LYS A 136 -14.15 -1.67 11.24
CA LYS A 136 -13.21 -1.47 10.12
C LYS A 136 -12.68 -2.81 9.61
N MET A 137 -12.20 -3.70 10.48
CA MET A 137 -11.69 -5.01 10.08
C MET A 137 -12.78 -5.87 9.44
N THR A 138 -14.01 -5.78 9.92
CA THR A 138 -15.19 -6.42 9.28
C THR A 138 -15.37 -5.93 7.86
N TYR A 139 -15.39 -4.61 7.66
CA TYR A 139 -15.52 -4.03 6.33
C TYR A 139 -14.40 -4.49 5.38
N ILE A 140 -13.15 -4.52 5.87
CA ILE A 140 -11.99 -4.96 5.10
C ILE A 140 -12.12 -6.45 4.72
N ARG A 141 -12.43 -7.30 5.70
CA ARG A 141 -12.61 -8.74 5.51
C ARG A 141 -13.71 -9.04 4.50
N ASP A 142 -14.89 -8.45 4.70
CA ASP A 142 -16.04 -8.69 3.83
C ASP A 142 -15.75 -8.20 2.41
N SER A 143 -15.04 -7.07 2.25
CA SER A 143 -14.59 -6.58 0.94
C SER A 143 -13.71 -7.61 0.20
N PHE A 144 -12.86 -8.34 0.93
CA PHE A 144 -12.03 -9.41 0.38
C PHE A 144 -12.81 -10.71 0.11
N GLN A 145 -13.72 -11.11 1.00
CA GLN A 145 -14.50 -12.34 0.89
C GLN A 145 -15.56 -12.28 -0.21
N ASP A 146 -16.28 -11.17 -0.33
CA ASP A 146 -17.37 -10.99 -1.30
C ASP A 146 -16.87 -10.87 -2.75
N GLY A 147 -15.55 -10.92 -2.97
CA GLY A 147 -14.94 -10.77 -4.29
C GLY A 147 -15.09 -9.36 -4.87
N SER A 148 -15.61 -8.39 -4.11
CA SER A 148 -15.78 -7.00 -4.54
C SER A 148 -14.46 -6.36 -4.99
N ILE A 149 -13.35 -6.82 -4.41
CA ILE A 149 -12.00 -6.39 -4.79
C ILE A 149 -11.57 -7.03 -6.11
N ILE A 150 -11.90 -8.31 -6.32
CA ILE A 150 -11.59 -9.05 -7.55
C ILE A 150 -12.42 -8.55 -8.73
N ALA A 151 -13.68 -8.17 -8.51
CA ALA A 151 -14.58 -7.71 -9.57
C ALA A 151 -14.07 -6.46 -10.33
N GLY A 152 -13.16 -5.69 -9.72
CA GLY A 152 -12.50 -4.55 -10.36
C GLY A 152 -11.15 -4.86 -11.03
N ILE A 153 -10.67 -6.10 -10.95
CA ILE A 153 -9.41 -6.54 -11.54
C ILE A 153 -9.71 -7.23 -12.88
N ASN A 154 -9.28 -6.60 -13.98
CA ASN A 154 -9.64 -6.94 -15.35
C ASN A 154 -8.80 -8.09 -15.95
N VAL A 155 -8.55 -9.16 -15.18
CA VAL A 155 -7.69 -10.28 -15.61
C VAL A 155 -8.11 -10.82 -16.98
N ALA A 156 -9.39 -11.16 -17.15
CA ALA A 156 -9.91 -11.78 -18.37
C ALA A 156 -9.81 -10.83 -19.59
N ALA A 157 -10.17 -9.55 -19.41
CA ALA A 157 -10.12 -8.56 -20.48
C ALA A 157 -8.68 -8.27 -20.92
N ILE A 158 -7.72 -8.23 -19.99
CA ILE A 158 -6.30 -8.04 -20.29
C ILE A 158 -5.73 -9.28 -20.98
N ALA A 159 -5.95 -10.48 -20.41
CA ALA A 159 -5.55 -11.75 -21.02
C ALA A 159 -6.07 -11.88 -22.46
N GLN A 160 -7.35 -11.58 -22.68
CA GLN A 160 -7.97 -11.59 -24.01
C GLN A 160 -7.38 -10.52 -24.94
N SER A 161 -7.14 -9.30 -24.45
CA SER A 161 -6.57 -8.21 -25.26
C SER A 161 -5.19 -8.58 -25.78
N PHE A 162 -4.36 -9.22 -24.94
CA PHE A 162 -2.99 -9.59 -25.28
C PHE A 162 -2.86 -11.02 -25.81
N LYS A 163 -3.94 -11.81 -25.83
CA LYS A 163 -3.98 -13.23 -26.23
C LYS A 163 -2.92 -14.05 -25.48
N THR A 164 -2.86 -13.86 -24.17
CA THR A 164 -1.93 -14.54 -23.27
C THR A 164 -2.68 -15.10 -22.07
N ASP A 165 -2.10 -16.11 -21.44
CA ASP A 165 -2.59 -16.67 -20.18
C ASP A 165 -1.83 -16.01 -19.02
N LEU A 166 -2.57 -15.39 -18.11
CA LEU A 166 -1.99 -14.79 -16.91
C LEU A 166 -2.10 -15.80 -15.76
N THR A 167 -0.97 -16.04 -15.12
CA THR A 167 -0.87 -16.93 -13.96
C THR A 167 -0.29 -16.19 -12.77
N GLY A 168 -0.71 -16.60 -11.56
CA GLY A 168 -0.21 -16.03 -10.31
C GLY A 168 0.75 -16.98 -9.60
N ASP A 169 1.66 -16.39 -8.82
CA ASP A 169 2.64 -17.08 -7.98
C ASP A 169 2.97 -16.25 -6.72
N GLN A 170 3.86 -16.73 -5.85
CA GLN A 170 4.23 -15.98 -4.63
C GLN A 170 4.84 -14.60 -4.92
N ASN A 171 5.54 -14.43 -6.04
CA ASN A 171 6.08 -13.13 -6.42
C ASN A 171 4.97 -12.15 -6.84
N THR A 172 3.87 -12.65 -7.39
CA THR A 172 2.69 -11.86 -7.73
C THR A 172 2.10 -11.17 -6.50
N LEU A 173 2.16 -11.78 -5.30
CA LEU A 173 1.67 -11.17 -4.05
C LEU A 173 2.43 -9.89 -3.71
N LYS A 174 3.74 -9.81 -3.99
CA LYS A 174 4.53 -8.60 -3.75
C LYS A 174 3.97 -7.43 -4.55
N TYR A 175 3.55 -7.66 -5.79
CA TYR A 175 2.94 -6.65 -6.64
C TYR A 175 1.50 -6.31 -6.25
N VAL A 176 0.72 -7.29 -5.76
CA VAL A 176 -0.60 -7.00 -5.16
C VAL A 176 -0.42 -6.11 -3.93
N GLY A 177 0.42 -6.50 -2.97
CA GLY A 177 0.70 -5.72 -1.78
C GLY A 177 1.22 -4.32 -2.09
N ALA A 178 2.13 -4.19 -3.05
CA ALA A 178 2.61 -2.90 -3.54
C ALA A 178 1.52 -2.05 -4.21
N ALA A 179 0.62 -2.65 -4.98
CA ALA A 179 -0.48 -1.92 -5.62
C ALA A 179 -1.48 -1.38 -4.59
N PHE A 180 -1.85 -2.20 -3.61
CA PHE A 180 -2.83 -1.83 -2.58
C PHE A 180 -2.25 -0.98 -1.44
N SER A 181 -0.93 -0.88 -1.34
CA SER A 181 -0.23 0.03 -0.42
C SER A 181 0.05 1.40 -1.03
N THR A 182 -0.11 1.58 -2.34
CA THR A 182 0.16 2.86 -3.02
C THR A 182 -1.14 3.59 -3.34
N LEU A 183 -1.37 4.69 -2.63
CA LEU A 183 -2.44 5.63 -2.95
C LEU A 183 -2.08 6.42 -4.22
N GLY A 184 -2.46 5.89 -5.38
CA GLY A 184 -2.22 6.55 -6.66
C GLY A 184 -2.86 7.95 -6.78
N GLY A 185 -2.02 8.97 -6.89
CA GLY A 185 -2.23 10.13 -7.78
C GLY A 185 -3.16 11.28 -7.37
N ALA A 186 -3.99 11.14 -6.33
CA ALA A 186 -4.89 12.22 -5.89
C ALA A 186 -4.43 12.95 -4.61
N LEU A 187 -3.49 12.37 -3.86
CA LEU A 187 -3.00 12.93 -2.60
C LEU A 187 -1.49 13.15 -2.75
N THR A 188 -1.08 14.42 -2.74
CA THR A 188 0.34 14.76 -2.61
C THR A 188 0.88 14.21 -1.28
N ALA A 189 2.19 14.01 -1.13
CA ALA A 189 2.83 13.59 0.14
C ALA A 189 2.40 14.42 1.36
N ALA A 190 1.96 15.67 1.15
CA ALA A 190 1.44 16.59 2.16
C ALA A 190 -0.02 16.32 2.57
N GLN A 191 -0.75 15.47 1.83
CA GLN A 191 -2.16 15.15 2.01
C GLN A 191 -2.40 13.69 2.42
N VAL A 192 -1.36 12.85 2.49
CA VAL A 192 -1.49 11.52 3.09
C VAL A 192 -1.67 11.72 4.58
N ASN A 193 -2.93 11.79 5.01
CA ASN A 193 -3.25 11.90 6.42
C ASN A 193 -2.72 10.65 7.17
N PRO A 194 -2.40 10.76 8.47
CA PRO A 194 -1.86 9.62 9.21
C PRO A 194 -2.78 8.39 9.26
N GLU A 195 -4.11 8.58 9.13
CA GLU A 195 -5.08 7.48 8.95
C GLU A 195 -4.80 6.64 7.71
N ALA A 196 -4.57 7.29 6.57
CA ALA A 196 -4.20 6.62 5.34
C ALA A 196 -2.90 5.83 5.55
N ARG A 197 -1.93 6.37 6.28
CA ARG A 197 -0.68 5.64 6.61
C ARG A 197 -0.92 4.41 7.48
N GLY A 198 -1.78 4.52 8.50
CA GLY A 198 -2.20 3.39 9.32
C GLY A 198 -2.88 2.31 8.49
N ALA A 199 -3.93 2.68 7.75
CA ALA A 199 -4.68 1.76 6.90
C ALA A 199 -3.81 1.12 5.79
N MET A 200 -2.91 1.88 5.16
CA MET A 200 -1.97 1.39 4.15
C MET A 200 -0.92 0.45 4.75
N GLY A 201 -0.37 0.78 5.92
CA GLY A 201 0.57 -0.10 6.62
C GLY A 201 -0.07 -1.43 6.98
N ILE A 202 -1.35 -1.42 7.34
CA ILE A 202 -2.13 -2.64 7.58
C ILE A 202 -2.38 -3.38 6.28
N LEU A 203 -2.85 -2.74 5.21
CA LEU A 203 -3.09 -3.40 3.92
C LEU A 203 -1.82 -4.01 3.32
N GLY A 204 -0.74 -3.23 3.26
CA GLY A 204 0.57 -3.71 2.82
C GLY A 204 1.07 -4.85 3.70
N GLY A 205 0.96 -4.71 5.03
CA GLY A 205 1.30 -5.74 5.99
C GLY A 205 0.47 -7.02 5.86
N LEU A 206 -0.83 -6.90 5.55
CA LEU A 206 -1.74 -8.02 5.34
C LEU A 206 -1.36 -8.83 4.09
N PHE A 207 -1.05 -8.17 2.97
CA PHE A 207 -0.60 -8.86 1.76
C PHE A 207 0.81 -9.45 1.90
N SER A 208 1.72 -8.75 2.57
CA SER A 208 3.06 -9.27 2.86
C SER A 208 3.01 -10.47 3.81
N ALA A 209 2.16 -10.42 4.85
CA ALA A 209 2.00 -11.50 5.82
C ALA A 209 1.21 -12.69 5.25
N ALA A 210 0.29 -12.46 4.30
CA ALA A 210 -0.29 -13.55 3.51
C ALA A 210 0.81 -14.24 2.66
N GLY A 211 1.89 -13.56 2.28
CA GLY A 211 2.97 -14.16 1.49
C GLY A 211 3.88 -15.17 2.21
N VAL A 212 3.77 -15.37 3.54
CA VAL A 212 4.77 -16.12 4.33
C VAL A 212 4.08 -16.89 5.49
N PRO A 213 4.32 -18.20 5.73
CA PRO A 213 4.19 -19.43 4.91
C PRO A 213 3.25 -20.48 5.58
N ASN A 214 2.64 -21.41 4.81
CA ASN A 214 2.18 -22.78 5.18
C ASN A 214 0.86 -23.25 4.54
N GLN A 215 0.12 -22.38 3.84
CA GLN A 215 -0.90 -22.88 2.93
C GLN A 215 -0.26 -23.06 1.56
N SER A 216 -0.47 -24.22 0.95
CA SER A 216 -0.26 -24.46 -0.47
C SER A 216 -1.08 -23.43 -1.24
N TYR A 217 -0.53 -22.22 -1.41
CA TYR A 217 -1.01 -21.26 -2.40
C TYR A 217 -1.15 -22.03 -3.69
N ALA A 218 -2.26 -21.82 -4.39
CA ALA A 218 -2.62 -22.55 -5.59
C ALA A 218 -1.35 -22.75 -6.46
N PRO A 219 -1.08 -23.99 -6.93
CA PRO A 219 0.21 -24.35 -7.52
C PRO A 219 0.68 -23.29 -8.52
N SER A 220 1.99 -23.03 -8.56
CA SER A 220 2.58 -22.11 -9.55
C SER A 220 2.03 -22.39 -10.94
N GLY A 221 1.57 -21.35 -11.64
CA GLY A 221 0.86 -21.50 -12.91
C GLY A 221 -0.66 -21.56 -12.79
N THR A 222 -1.24 -21.34 -11.60
CA THR A 222 -2.71 -21.20 -11.45
C THR A 222 -3.19 -19.96 -12.19
N ALA A 223 -4.33 -20.08 -12.88
CA ALA A 223 -4.99 -18.96 -13.54
C ALA A 223 -5.15 -17.77 -12.57
N MET A 224 -4.70 -16.59 -13.00
CA MET A 224 -4.58 -15.39 -12.16
C MET A 224 -5.86 -15.07 -11.38
N THR A 225 -7.05 -15.26 -11.95
CA THR A 225 -8.33 -15.02 -11.25
C THR A 225 -8.52 -15.94 -10.04
N ASN A 226 -8.25 -17.24 -10.20
CA ASN A 226 -8.37 -18.23 -9.11
C ASN A 226 -7.30 -17.97 -8.05
N TRP A 227 -6.09 -17.63 -8.50
CA TRP A 227 -4.99 -17.28 -7.63
C TRP A 227 -5.30 -16.03 -6.80
N LEU A 228 -5.82 -14.96 -7.41
CA LEU A 228 -6.26 -13.75 -6.72
C LEU A 228 -7.36 -14.07 -5.71
N SER A 229 -8.34 -14.90 -6.07
CA SER A 229 -9.39 -15.33 -5.15
C SER A 229 -8.82 -15.99 -3.90
N ALA A 230 -7.87 -16.91 -4.05
CA ALA A 230 -7.22 -17.56 -2.93
C ALA A 230 -6.37 -16.56 -2.11
N ALA A 231 -5.65 -15.66 -2.78
CA ALA A 231 -4.85 -14.63 -2.12
C ALA A 231 -5.72 -13.71 -1.25
N PHE A 232 -6.81 -13.17 -1.79
CA PHE A 232 -7.72 -12.29 -1.03
C PHE A 232 -8.45 -13.04 0.09
N GLN A 233 -8.82 -14.31 -0.08
CA GLN A 233 -9.36 -15.12 1.01
C GLN A 233 -8.34 -15.31 2.15
N ALA A 234 -7.08 -15.58 1.83
CA ALA A 234 -6.02 -15.66 2.83
C ALA A 234 -5.78 -14.31 3.52
N THR A 235 -5.86 -13.19 2.79
CA THR A 235 -5.81 -11.84 3.35
C THR A 235 -6.99 -11.59 4.31
N ALA A 236 -8.20 -12.04 3.96
CA ALA A 236 -9.37 -11.95 4.84
C ALA A 236 -9.16 -12.74 6.15
N GLN A 237 -8.61 -13.95 6.07
CA GLN A 237 -8.26 -14.72 7.27
C GLN A 237 -7.21 -13.99 8.12
N LYS A 238 -6.23 -13.33 7.48
CA LYS A 238 -5.22 -12.56 8.20
C LYS A 238 -5.81 -11.33 8.92
N VAL A 239 -6.86 -10.73 8.36
CA VAL A 239 -7.63 -9.67 9.03
C VAL A 239 -8.26 -10.21 10.33
N ASP A 240 -8.89 -11.38 10.28
CA ASP A 240 -9.45 -12.03 11.47
C ASP A 240 -8.35 -12.36 12.51
N ASP A 241 -7.19 -12.85 12.08
CA ASP A 241 -6.06 -13.13 12.96
C ASP A 241 -5.53 -11.86 13.66
N ILE A 242 -5.39 -10.75 12.92
CA ILE A 242 -4.94 -9.47 13.47
C ILE A 242 -5.97 -8.94 14.47
N LEU A 243 -7.26 -8.97 14.12
CA LEU A 243 -8.33 -8.52 15.01
C LEU A 243 -8.34 -9.35 16.30
N THR A 244 -8.34 -10.68 16.16
CA THR A 244 -8.29 -11.62 17.29
C THR A 244 -7.08 -11.34 18.17
N THR A 245 -5.88 -11.20 17.59
CA THR A 245 -4.64 -10.95 18.33
C THR A 245 -4.65 -9.59 19.02
N ALA A 246 -5.10 -8.52 18.34
CA ALA A 246 -5.15 -7.17 18.90
C ALA A 246 -6.12 -7.04 20.07
N LEU A 247 -7.20 -7.83 20.06
CA LEU A 247 -8.27 -7.76 21.06
C LEU A 247 -8.12 -8.79 22.19
N GLY A 248 -6.97 -9.47 22.27
CA GLY A 248 -6.63 -10.36 23.37
C GLY A 248 -7.10 -11.80 23.18
N GLY A 249 -7.38 -12.22 21.95
CA GLY A 249 -7.50 -13.62 21.59
C GLY A 249 -6.14 -14.30 21.46
N GLN A 250 -6.13 -15.51 20.87
CA GLN A 250 -4.88 -16.23 20.61
C GLN A 250 -4.08 -15.54 19.50
N GLY A 251 -2.75 -15.47 19.66
CA GLY A 251 -1.86 -14.93 18.64
C GLY A 251 -0.57 -14.36 19.19
N ASN A 252 0.38 -14.06 18.30
CA ASN A 252 1.61 -13.38 18.68
C ASN A 252 1.48 -11.88 18.45
N THR A 253 1.31 -11.13 19.54
CA THR A 253 1.15 -9.66 19.51
C THR A 253 2.35 -8.93 18.92
N SER A 254 3.55 -9.52 18.90
CA SER A 254 4.72 -8.90 18.28
C SER A 254 4.61 -8.75 16.76
N THR A 255 3.66 -9.46 16.14
CA THR A 255 3.37 -9.39 14.71
C THR A 255 2.37 -8.30 14.34
N LEU A 256 1.77 -7.63 15.33
CA LEU A 256 0.84 -6.53 15.09
C LEU A 256 1.59 -5.32 14.49
N PRO A 257 1.02 -4.66 13.46
CA PRO A 257 1.55 -3.40 12.95
C PRO A 257 1.66 -2.35 14.05
N LYS A 258 2.85 -1.82 14.30
CA LYS A 258 3.05 -0.77 15.31
C LYS A 258 2.78 0.59 14.68
N ILE A 259 1.76 1.30 15.17
CA ILE A 259 1.45 2.67 14.72
C ILE A 259 2.45 3.66 15.30
N ALA A 260 2.78 3.47 16.57
CA ALA A 260 3.86 4.18 17.25
C ALA A 260 4.66 3.21 18.12
N THR A 261 5.79 3.66 18.66
CA THR A 261 6.61 2.92 19.63
C THR A 261 6.59 3.58 21.01
N THR A 262 5.55 4.36 21.28
CA THR A 262 5.41 5.20 22.49
C THR A 262 5.11 4.38 23.76
N TYR A 263 4.56 3.18 23.62
CA TYR A 263 4.08 2.37 24.73
C TYR A 263 4.91 1.07 24.90
N ASN A 264 4.78 0.44 26.07
CA ASN A 264 5.61 -0.72 26.41
C ASN A 264 5.06 -2.06 25.89
N THR A 265 3.82 -2.08 25.40
CA THR A 265 3.14 -3.29 24.93
C THR A 265 2.84 -3.20 23.43
N ASN A 266 2.81 -4.34 22.74
CA ASN A 266 2.59 -4.34 21.30
C ASN A 266 1.15 -3.94 20.96
N VAL A 267 0.18 -4.40 21.76
CA VAL A 267 -1.22 -4.02 21.58
C VAL A 267 -1.43 -2.52 21.81
N ALA A 268 -0.84 -1.91 22.84
CA ALA A 268 -0.97 -0.46 23.01
C ALA A 268 -0.34 0.35 21.86
N ASN A 269 0.77 -0.13 21.31
CA ASN A 269 1.42 0.46 20.13
C ASN A 269 0.60 0.27 18.83
N PHE A 270 -0.20 -0.79 18.74
CA PHE A 270 -1.17 -1.00 17.66
C PHE A 270 -2.39 -0.08 17.77
N PHE A 271 -2.78 0.31 18.98
CA PHE A 271 -3.87 1.28 19.21
C PHE A 271 -3.40 2.74 19.28
N ALA A 272 -2.11 3.00 19.13
CA ALA A 272 -1.53 4.30 19.38
C ALA A 272 -2.16 5.41 18.52
N GLU A 273 -2.11 6.63 19.06
CA GLU A 273 -2.61 7.85 18.42
C GLU A 273 -4.11 7.83 18.12
N GLY A 274 -4.86 6.85 18.64
CA GLY A 274 -6.31 6.79 18.49
C GLY A 274 -6.78 6.57 17.06
N VAL A 275 -5.95 5.97 16.17
CA VAL A 275 -6.32 5.82 14.74
C VAL A 275 -7.68 5.11 14.55
N TRP A 276 -8.02 4.22 15.47
CA TRP A 276 -9.22 3.39 15.40
C TRP A 276 -10.48 4.11 15.89
N LEU A 277 -10.34 5.27 16.53
CA LEU A 277 -11.45 6.13 16.94
C LEU A 277 -12.10 6.89 15.78
N VAL A 278 -11.46 6.93 14.62
CA VAL A 278 -11.95 7.72 13.48
C VAL A 278 -13.23 7.08 12.92
N ASP A 279 -14.29 7.88 12.81
CA ASP A 279 -15.61 7.40 12.39
C ASP A 279 -15.70 7.04 10.88
N ASP A 280 -14.92 7.71 10.00
CA ASP A 280 -15.03 7.56 8.54
C ASP A 280 -13.70 7.25 7.82
N VAL A 281 -13.12 6.09 8.10
CA VAL A 281 -12.00 5.53 7.29
C VAL A 281 -12.47 4.54 6.23
N ASN A 282 -13.77 4.24 6.16
CA ASN A 282 -14.30 3.38 5.10
C ASN A 282 -14.08 4.05 3.73
N GLN A 283 -14.15 5.39 3.64
CA GLN A 283 -13.83 6.10 2.41
C GLN A 283 -12.34 5.99 2.03
N VAL A 284 -11.44 6.21 2.99
CA VAL A 284 -9.99 6.08 2.76
C VAL A 284 -9.63 4.68 2.28
N PHE A 285 -10.22 3.65 2.88
CA PHE A 285 -10.03 2.27 2.44
C PHE A 285 -10.63 2.02 1.05
N ARG A 286 -11.84 2.53 0.76
CA ARG A 286 -12.45 2.42 -0.58
C ARG A 286 -11.56 3.04 -1.65
N ASP A 287 -11.00 4.22 -1.38
CA ASP A 287 -10.12 4.93 -2.29
C ASP A 287 -8.80 4.17 -2.48
N ALA A 288 -8.22 3.63 -1.40
CA ALA A 288 -7.04 2.77 -1.46
C ALA A 288 -7.29 1.50 -2.31
N VAL A 289 -8.44 0.85 -2.12
CA VAL A 289 -8.85 -0.32 -2.91
C VAL A 289 -9.07 0.05 -4.38
N ALA A 290 -9.75 1.16 -4.67
CA ALA A 290 -9.99 1.61 -6.04
C ALA A 290 -8.68 1.94 -6.78
N ASN A 291 -7.75 2.61 -6.10
CA ASN A 291 -6.42 2.92 -6.62
C ASN A 291 -5.59 1.65 -6.79
N GLY A 292 -5.59 0.76 -5.81
CA GLY A 292 -4.88 -0.51 -5.87
C GLY A 292 -5.35 -1.39 -7.02
N LYS A 293 -6.68 -1.48 -7.26
CA LYS A 293 -7.25 -2.13 -8.45
C LYS A 293 -6.72 -1.53 -9.74
N THR A 294 -6.75 -0.19 -9.84
CA THR A 294 -6.31 0.53 -11.04
C THR A 294 -4.83 0.30 -11.32
N LEU A 295 -3.99 0.37 -10.29
CA LEU A 295 -2.55 0.18 -10.43
C LEU A 295 -2.20 -1.30 -10.69
N PHE A 296 -2.88 -2.23 -10.03
CA PHE A 296 -2.68 -3.66 -10.28
C PHE A 296 -3.15 -4.07 -11.69
N ASN A 297 -4.23 -3.49 -12.22
CA ASN A 297 -4.62 -3.68 -13.62
C ASN A 297 -3.50 -3.27 -14.58
N LYS A 298 -2.80 -2.16 -14.31
CA LYS A 298 -1.63 -1.76 -15.09
C LYS A 298 -0.49 -2.76 -14.94
N LYS A 299 -0.28 -3.35 -13.76
CA LYS A 299 0.70 -4.43 -13.58
C LYS A 299 0.33 -5.71 -14.35
N LEU A 300 -0.95 -6.06 -14.41
CA LEU A 300 -1.39 -7.21 -15.21
C LEU A 300 -1.08 -7.00 -16.71
N VAL A 301 -1.15 -5.76 -17.20
CA VAL A 301 -0.67 -5.42 -18.55
C VAL A 301 0.83 -5.67 -18.66
N ASP A 302 1.64 -5.23 -17.70
CA ASP A 302 3.09 -5.48 -17.65
C ASP A 302 3.43 -6.99 -17.66
N PHE A 303 2.71 -7.82 -16.89
CA PHE A 303 2.83 -9.28 -16.96
C PHE A 303 2.40 -9.87 -18.31
N ALA A 304 1.35 -9.32 -18.93
CA ALA A 304 0.93 -9.72 -20.26
C ALA A 304 2.00 -9.38 -21.30
N LEU A 305 2.67 -8.24 -21.15
CA LEU A 305 3.78 -7.83 -22.01
C LEU A 305 4.98 -8.75 -21.85
N ASP A 306 5.38 -9.05 -20.62
CA ASP A 306 6.52 -9.91 -20.37
C ASP A 306 6.28 -11.36 -20.83
N SER A 307 5.07 -11.89 -20.65
CA SER A 307 4.71 -13.23 -21.14
C SER A 307 4.73 -13.34 -22.68
N LEU A 308 4.53 -12.21 -23.38
CA LEU A 308 4.71 -12.11 -24.83
C LEU A 308 6.17 -11.88 -25.25
N GLY A 309 7.11 -11.85 -24.31
CA GLY A 309 8.52 -11.54 -24.55
C GLY A 309 8.72 -10.10 -25.01
N ALA A 310 7.89 -9.16 -24.55
CA ALA A 310 8.06 -7.76 -24.88
C ALA A 310 9.27 -7.17 -24.15
N ARG A 311 9.93 -6.20 -24.77
CA ARG A 311 11.10 -5.50 -24.23
C ARG A 311 11.00 -4.01 -24.57
N LEU A 312 11.48 -3.15 -23.68
CA LEU A 312 11.68 -1.75 -24.00
C LEU A 312 13.08 -1.57 -24.61
N ILE A 313 13.16 -1.04 -25.82
CA ILE A 313 14.43 -0.86 -26.53
C ILE A 313 14.79 0.62 -26.56
N ALA A 314 16.03 0.92 -26.20
CA ALA A 314 16.71 2.17 -26.50
C ALA A 314 17.49 1.99 -27.80
N ASP A 315 17.02 2.59 -28.89
CA ASP A 315 17.69 2.54 -30.19
C ASP A 315 18.83 3.55 -30.23
N THR A 316 20.05 3.03 -30.36
CA THR A 316 21.28 3.83 -30.36
C THR A 316 21.64 4.39 -31.74
N ASP A 317 20.95 3.96 -32.80
CA ASP A 317 21.16 4.47 -34.15
C ASP A 317 20.27 5.69 -34.47
N ILE A 318 19.25 5.97 -33.64
CA ILE A 318 18.50 7.24 -33.69
C ILE A 318 19.23 8.27 -32.84
N LEU A 319 19.77 9.30 -33.49
CA LEU A 319 20.63 10.31 -32.84
C LEU A 319 19.88 11.61 -32.49
N THR A 320 18.67 11.80 -32.99
CA THR A 320 17.91 13.05 -32.82
C THR A 320 16.45 12.76 -32.42
N ALA A 321 15.81 13.75 -31.78
CA ALA A 321 14.41 13.66 -31.42
C ALA A 321 13.50 13.64 -32.66
N GLU A 322 13.91 14.34 -33.72
CA GLU A 322 13.21 14.43 -34.99
C GLU A 322 13.17 13.09 -35.74
N ASP A 323 14.19 12.26 -35.57
CA ASP A 323 14.28 10.93 -36.17
C ASP A 323 13.54 9.86 -35.32
N CYS A 324 13.10 10.19 -34.11
CA CYS A 324 12.32 9.32 -33.22
C CYS A 324 10.82 9.38 -33.56
N THR A 325 10.49 9.05 -34.81
CA THR A 325 9.16 9.21 -35.38
C THR A 325 8.50 7.87 -35.65
N GLY A 326 7.72 7.39 -34.69
CA GLY A 326 6.98 6.14 -34.79
C GLY A 326 5.87 6.07 -33.76
N THR A 327 4.85 5.24 -34.02
CA THR A 327 3.78 5.07 -33.02
C THR A 327 4.36 4.43 -31.78
N GLY A 328 4.24 5.08 -30.62
CA GLY A 328 4.77 4.58 -29.35
C GLY A 328 6.28 4.79 -29.16
N HIS A 329 6.93 5.54 -30.07
CA HIS A 329 8.31 5.99 -29.92
C HIS A 329 8.36 7.22 -29.02
N LEU A 330 9.32 7.27 -28.09
CA LEU A 330 9.51 8.40 -27.19
C LEU A 330 10.99 8.73 -27.04
N TRP A 331 11.34 10.00 -27.24
CA TRP A 331 12.68 10.53 -26.97
C TRP A 331 12.83 10.81 -25.48
N LEU A 332 13.56 9.96 -24.75
CA LEU A 332 13.67 10.03 -23.29
C LEU A 332 15.13 9.95 -22.84
N ASP A 333 15.41 10.55 -21.69
CA ASP A 333 16.71 10.51 -21.04
C ASP A 333 16.92 9.19 -20.29
N ALA A 334 18.13 8.64 -20.42
CA ALA A 334 18.63 7.55 -19.61
C ALA A 334 20.11 7.79 -19.28
N LYS A 335 20.40 8.04 -17.99
CA LYS A 335 21.73 8.41 -17.46
C LYS A 335 22.34 9.65 -18.14
N GLY A 336 21.54 10.67 -18.45
CA GLY A 336 22.03 11.92 -19.05
C GLY A 336 22.27 11.84 -20.57
N THR A 337 21.85 10.76 -21.22
CA THR A 337 21.84 10.62 -22.68
C THR A 337 20.42 10.31 -23.14
N ASN A 338 19.94 11.01 -24.15
CA ASN A 338 18.63 10.72 -24.73
C ASN A 338 18.72 9.62 -25.78
N TYR A 339 17.74 8.73 -25.79
CA TYR A 339 17.57 7.68 -26.79
C TYR A 339 16.13 7.67 -27.29
N CYS A 340 15.92 7.10 -28.47
CA CYS A 340 14.58 6.79 -28.93
C CYS A 340 14.13 5.45 -28.33
N PHE A 341 13.10 5.49 -27.49
CA PHE A 341 12.55 4.33 -26.82
C PHE A 341 11.28 3.82 -27.49
N TYR A 342 11.18 2.51 -27.69
CA TYR A 342 9.95 1.85 -28.18
C TYR A 342 9.88 0.39 -27.74
N LEU A 343 8.68 -0.20 -27.77
CA LEU A 343 8.46 -1.60 -27.42
C LEU A 343 8.73 -2.52 -28.61
N THR A 344 9.43 -3.62 -28.33
CA THR A 344 9.57 -4.76 -29.23
C THR A 344 9.00 -6.01 -28.58
N ARG A 345 8.88 -7.09 -29.36
CA ARG A 345 8.51 -8.42 -28.91
C ARG A 345 9.32 -9.49 -29.61
N LEU A 346 9.46 -10.64 -28.97
CA LEU A 346 10.06 -11.82 -29.57
C LEU A 346 9.08 -12.54 -30.52
N VAL A 347 9.55 -12.93 -31.70
CA VAL A 347 8.76 -13.52 -32.80
C VAL A 347 9.56 -14.68 -33.42
N GLY A 348 9.39 -15.89 -32.89
CA GLY A 348 10.07 -17.10 -33.38
C GLY A 348 9.61 -18.37 -32.66
N LYS A 349 9.74 -19.55 -33.31
CA LYS A 349 9.45 -20.85 -32.67
C LYS A 349 10.60 -21.20 -31.73
N ARG A 350 10.25 -21.49 -30.46
CA ARG A 350 11.11 -21.95 -29.37
C ARG A 350 11.67 -23.38 -29.58
N ASN A 351 11.87 -23.81 -30.83
CA ASN A 351 12.16 -25.20 -31.21
C ASN A 351 13.64 -25.44 -31.54
N SER A 352 14.56 -25.06 -30.64
CA SER A 352 15.89 -25.68 -30.47
C SER A 352 16.68 -24.93 -29.39
N VAL A 353 16.17 -24.91 -28.16
CA VAL A 353 16.94 -24.40 -27.00
C VAL A 353 17.80 -25.55 -26.46
N THR A 354 18.74 -26.04 -27.26
CA THR A 354 19.77 -26.99 -26.80
C THR A 354 21.16 -26.39 -26.70
N ASP A 355 21.37 -25.14 -27.13
CA ASP A 355 22.69 -24.48 -27.13
C ASP A 355 22.77 -23.20 -26.29
N CYS A 356 21.76 -22.86 -25.48
CA CYS A 356 21.83 -21.70 -24.58
C CYS A 356 22.13 -22.16 -23.15
N SER A 357 23.41 -22.15 -22.75
CA SER A 357 23.87 -22.52 -21.41
C SER A 357 23.98 -21.33 -20.44
N GLY A 358 23.25 -20.24 -20.68
CA GLY A 358 23.27 -19.01 -19.89
C GLY A 358 21.89 -18.35 -19.80
N GLU A 359 21.80 -17.25 -19.05
CA GLU A 359 20.59 -16.40 -19.00
C GLU A 359 20.10 -16.10 -20.43
N LEU A 360 18.78 -16.01 -20.62
CA LEU A 360 18.05 -15.81 -21.89
C LEU A 360 18.55 -14.63 -22.78
N LEU A 361 19.53 -13.86 -22.32
CA LEU A 361 20.06 -12.63 -22.88
C LEU A 361 21.08 -12.82 -24.01
N ASP A 362 21.75 -13.97 -24.10
CA ASP A 362 22.81 -14.19 -25.10
C ASP A 362 22.30 -14.80 -26.42
N CYS A 363 21.00 -15.11 -26.52
CA CYS A 363 20.39 -15.84 -27.63
C CYS A 363 19.34 -15.02 -28.43
N GLU A 364 19.21 -13.71 -28.19
CA GLU A 364 18.28 -12.85 -28.94
C GLU A 364 18.85 -12.51 -30.34
N HIS A 365 18.55 -13.33 -31.34
CA HIS A 365 18.79 -12.98 -32.75
C HIS A 365 17.91 -11.79 -33.16
N ALA A 366 18.43 -10.81 -33.90
CA ALA A 366 17.65 -9.65 -34.36
C ALA A 366 16.41 -10.04 -35.15
N ASP A 367 16.48 -11.14 -35.90
CA ASP A 367 15.38 -11.65 -36.70
C ASP A 367 14.18 -12.09 -35.85
N TRP A 368 14.39 -12.29 -34.55
CA TRP A 368 13.37 -12.64 -33.58
C TRP A 368 12.83 -11.43 -32.85
N ILE A 369 13.42 -10.24 -32.95
CA ILE A 369 12.89 -9.03 -32.31
C ILE A 369 12.11 -8.23 -33.36
N LYS A 370 10.81 -8.02 -33.14
CA LYS A 370 10.03 -7.09 -33.96
C LYS A 370 9.42 -6.00 -33.12
N GLU A 371 9.44 -4.78 -33.66
CA GLU A 371 8.66 -3.68 -33.11
C GLU A 371 7.18 -4.05 -33.03
N VAL A 372 6.52 -3.64 -31.96
CA VAL A 372 5.08 -3.84 -31.81
C VAL A 372 4.33 -2.80 -32.65
N GLY A 373 3.28 -3.23 -33.37
CA GLY A 373 2.51 -2.32 -34.23
C GLY A 373 1.55 -1.39 -33.46
N ALA A 374 0.98 -0.40 -34.16
CA ALA A 374 0.06 0.59 -33.59
C ALA A 374 -1.14 -0.01 -32.80
N ALA A 375 -1.69 -1.14 -33.27
CA ALA A 375 -2.77 -1.84 -32.58
C ALA A 375 -2.36 -2.38 -31.20
N PHE A 376 -1.06 -2.62 -30.97
CA PHE A 376 -0.53 -3.03 -29.69
C PHE A 376 -0.49 -1.85 -28.71
N TYR A 377 -0.01 -0.69 -29.16
CA TYR A 377 -0.04 0.55 -28.37
C TYR A 377 -1.46 0.99 -28.04
N GLY A 378 -2.41 0.84 -28.97
CA GLY A 378 -3.83 1.13 -28.71
C GLY A 378 -4.40 0.29 -27.55
N LYS A 379 -3.95 -0.95 -27.36
CA LYS A 379 -4.33 -1.78 -26.22
C LYS A 379 -3.76 -1.24 -24.91
N LEU A 380 -2.50 -0.80 -24.90
CA LEU A 380 -1.87 -0.20 -23.71
C LEU A 380 -2.65 1.04 -23.25
N THR A 381 -3.00 1.92 -24.18
CA THR A 381 -3.82 3.11 -23.88
C THR A 381 -5.22 2.73 -23.38
N THR A 382 -5.87 1.74 -24.01
CA THR A 382 -7.20 1.26 -23.59
C THR A 382 -7.18 0.72 -22.16
N GLN A 383 -6.08 0.10 -21.74
CA GLN A 383 -5.89 -0.40 -20.37
C GLN A 383 -5.35 0.66 -19.39
N GLY A 384 -5.32 1.93 -19.79
CA GLY A 384 -4.94 3.05 -18.92
C GLY A 384 -3.43 3.17 -18.65
N LEU A 385 -2.59 2.51 -19.44
CA LEU A 385 -1.14 2.59 -19.34
C LEU A 385 -0.64 3.81 -20.13
N GLY A 386 -0.27 4.88 -19.43
CA GLY A 386 0.34 6.07 -20.05
C GLY A 386 1.77 5.76 -20.48
N LEU A 387 2.03 5.75 -21.80
CA LEU A 387 3.30 5.28 -22.38
C LEU A 387 4.53 5.97 -21.81
N GLU A 388 4.53 7.30 -21.72
CA GLU A 388 5.69 8.04 -21.22
C GLU A 388 5.98 7.73 -19.74
N VAL A 389 4.94 7.70 -18.90
CA VAL A 389 5.07 7.36 -17.48
C VAL A 389 5.57 5.93 -17.32
N TYR A 390 5.04 5.00 -18.14
CA TYR A 390 5.44 3.60 -18.12
C TYR A 390 6.89 3.42 -18.57
N TYR A 391 7.32 4.01 -19.68
CA TYR A 391 8.71 3.92 -20.16
C TYR A 391 9.69 4.52 -19.16
N LYS A 392 9.39 5.70 -18.59
CA LYS A 392 10.23 6.29 -17.53
C LYS A 392 10.36 5.36 -16.32
N ALA A 393 9.29 4.68 -15.92
CA ALA A 393 9.33 3.72 -14.83
C ALA A 393 10.19 2.48 -15.16
N LEU A 394 10.10 1.96 -16.39
CA LEU A 394 10.96 0.85 -16.85
C LEU A 394 12.43 1.25 -16.94
N ILE A 395 12.72 2.45 -17.45
CA ILE A 395 14.06 3.03 -17.53
C ILE A 395 14.64 3.20 -16.13
N ASP A 396 13.90 3.82 -15.20
CA ASP A 396 14.34 3.99 -13.80
C ASP A 396 14.58 2.64 -13.12
N CYS A 397 13.70 1.65 -13.34
CA CYS A 397 13.91 0.31 -12.81
C CYS A 397 15.18 -0.34 -13.37
N SER A 398 15.40 -0.27 -14.68
CA SER A 398 16.55 -0.90 -15.33
C SER A 398 17.89 -0.26 -14.96
N ILE A 399 17.89 1.02 -14.58
CA ILE A 399 19.11 1.80 -14.30
C ILE A 399 19.42 1.89 -12.81
N ASN A 400 18.38 2.12 -11.99
CA ASN A 400 18.51 2.43 -10.57
C ASN A 400 17.85 1.39 -9.66
N GLY A 401 17.26 0.33 -10.23
CA GLY A 401 16.48 -0.65 -9.52
C GLY A 401 17.15 -2.02 -9.40
N SER A 402 16.45 -2.90 -8.69
CA SER A 402 16.70 -4.35 -8.71
C SER A 402 15.64 -5.02 -9.58
N PRO A 403 15.84 -6.26 -10.06
CA PRO A 403 14.85 -6.94 -10.92
C PRO A 403 13.46 -7.10 -10.31
N GLU A 404 13.38 -7.01 -8.98
CA GLU A 404 12.15 -7.12 -8.20
C GLU A 404 11.87 -5.85 -7.38
N ILE A 405 10.59 -5.62 -7.10
CA ILE A 405 10.13 -4.59 -6.19
C ILE A 405 10.61 -4.85 -4.75
N ASN A 406 11.10 -3.81 -4.08
CA ASN A 406 11.41 -3.84 -2.67
C ASN A 406 10.18 -3.49 -1.83
N ILE A 407 9.53 -4.50 -1.26
CA ILE A 407 8.35 -4.35 -0.41
C ILE A 407 8.64 -3.70 0.95
N ASP A 408 9.91 -3.69 1.39
CA ASP A 408 10.32 -3.08 2.65
C ASP A 408 10.49 -1.55 2.54
N SER A 409 10.50 -1.01 1.32
CA SER A 409 10.72 0.40 1.03
C SER A 409 9.69 0.95 0.03
N LEU A 410 8.42 0.68 0.28
CA LEU A 410 7.33 1.21 -0.54
C LEU A 410 7.16 2.73 -0.32
N PRO A 411 6.91 3.52 -1.38
CA PRO A 411 6.70 4.95 -1.24
C PRO A 411 5.47 5.25 -0.38
N THR A 412 5.61 6.19 0.55
CA THR A 412 4.51 6.63 1.43
C THR A 412 3.78 7.85 0.89
N ASP A 413 4.25 8.40 -0.24
CA ASP A 413 3.73 9.58 -0.92
C ASP A 413 2.71 9.26 -2.02
N GLY A 414 2.36 7.99 -2.19
CA GLY A 414 1.42 7.55 -3.24
C GLY A 414 2.04 7.40 -4.63
N SER A 415 3.35 7.60 -4.77
CA SER A 415 4.05 7.31 -6.02
C SER A 415 4.12 5.80 -6.28
N THR A 416 4.13 5.41 -7.56
CA THR A 416 4.33 4.02 -7.96
C THR A 416 5.71 3.55 -7.48
N PRO A 417 5.83 2.39 -6.81
CA PRO A 417 7.12 1.93 -6.32
C PRO A 417 8.11 1.69 -7.46
N ARG A 418 9.40 1.94 -7.22
CA ARG A 418 10.45 1.59 -8.18
C ARG A 418 10.37 0.10 -8.50
N CYS A 419 10.51 -0.24 -9.79
CA CYS A 419 10.38 -1.59 -10.30
C CYS A 419 9.02 -2.26 -10.11
N PHE A 420 7.97 -1.48 -9.81
CA PHE A 420 6.61 -2.00 -9.92
C PHE A 420 6.33 -2.47 -11.35
N PHE A 421 6.72 -1.67 -12.35
CA PHE A 421 6.87 -2.13 -13.72
C PHE A 421 8.31 -2.58 -13.94
N ASN A 422 8.50 -3.79 -14.43
CA ASN A 422 9.83 -4.41 -14.53
C ASN A 422 10.06 -5.14 -15.86
N LEU A 423 9.32 -4.76 -16.90
CA LEU A 423 9.62 -5.19 -18.26
C LEU A 423 11.09 -4.83 -18.60
N PRO A 424 11.90 -5.76 -19.11
CA PRO A 424 13.31 -5.48 -19.33
C PRO A 424 13.52 -4.36 -20.35
N ALA A 425 14.39 -3.40 -20.01
CA ALA A 425 14.88 -2.38 -20.92
C ALA A 425 16.28 -2.73 -21.43
N LYS A 426 16.55 -2.52 -22.71
CA LYS A 426 17.83 -2.87 -23.36
C LYS A 426 18.30 -1.78 -24.31
N LYS A 427 19.61 -1.63 -24.45
CA LYS A 427 20.21 -0.87 -25.56
C LYS A 427 20.38 -1.79 -26.75
N ILE A 428 20.01 -1.30 -27.93
CA ILE A 428 20.22 -2.00 -29.19
C ILE A 428 20.92 -1.09 -30.19
N LYS A 429 21.82 -1.70 -30.95
CA LYS A 429 22.35 -1.19 -32.21
C LYS A 429 21.94 -2.13 -33.34
N TRP A 430 21.23 -1.61 -34.33
CA TRP A 430 20.79 -2.35 -35.52
C TRP A 430 21.89 -2.32 -36.56
N LYS A 431 22.37 -3.49 -36.99
CA LYS A 431 23.54 -3.56 -37.87
C LYS A 431 23.25 -3.15 -39.32
N ASP A 432 21.99 -3.17 -39.76
CA ASP A 432 21.56 -2.81 -41.12
C ASP A 432 20.20 -2.08 -41.13
N ARG A 433 20.19 -0.76 -40.86
CA ARG A 433 18.98 0.09 -40.95
C ARG A 433 18.79 0.65 -42.37
N LEU A 434 18.99 -0.17 -43.40
CA LEU A 434 18.86 0.26 -44.80
C LEU A 434 17.41 0.11 -45.28
N LEU A 435 16.74 1.25 -45.45
CA LEU A 435 15.51 1.44 -46.24
C LEU A 435 14.27 0.67 -45.75
N GLY A 436 13.71 1.09 -44.61
CA GLY A 436 12.28 0.88 -44.28
C GLY A 436 11.81 -0.56 -44.01
N LEU A 437 12.72 -1.53 -44.00
CA LEU A 437 12.45 -2.91 -43.60
C LEU A 437 13.53 -3.34 -42.60
N LEU A 438 13.12 -3.54 -41.35
CA LEU A 438 13.95 -4.15 -40.31
C LEU A 438 14.30 -5.59 -40.74
N VAL A 439 15.48 -5.78 -41.32
CA VAL A 439 16.09 -7.09 -41.57
C VAL A 439 17.55 -6.95 -41.17
N SER A 440 18.02 -7.60 -40.10
CA SER A 440 19.45 -7.55 -39.77
C SER A 440 19.95 -8.81 -39.08
N ASN A 441 21.05 -9.37 -39.58
CA ASN A 441 21.63 -10.66 -39.18
C ASN A 441 22.64 -10.58 -38.01
N SER A 442 22.62 -9.56 -37.15
CA SER A 442 23.28 -9.60 -35.83
C SER A 442 22.96 -8.36 -34.98
N LEU A 443 22.76 -8.57 -33.67
CA LEU A 443 22.57 -7.53 -32.65
C LEU A 443 23.76 -7.51 -31.70
N THR A 444 24.07 -6.33 -31.19
CA THR A 444 24.77 -6.20 -29.90
C THR A 444 23.78 -5.62 -28.91
N THR A 445 23.39 -6.43 -27.93
CA THR A 445 22.51 -6.03 -26.83
C THR A 445 23.36 -5.80 -25.59
N GLU A 446 23.20 -4.64 -24.95
CA GLU A 446 23.78 -4.37 -23.64
C GLU A 446 22.66 -4.19 -22.61
N ALA A 447 22.82 -4.81 -21.44
CA ALA A 447 22.07 -4.41 -20.25
C ALA A 447 22.53 -3.02 -19.80
N TRP A 448 21.64 -2.29 -19.12
CA TRP A 448 21.86 -0.90 -18.70
C TRP A 448 22.83 -0.71 -17.54
#